data_AF-A0A955SVT3-F1
#
_entry.id   AF-A0A955SVT3-F1
#
_cell.length_a   1.000
_cell.length_b   1.000
_cell.length_c   1.000
_cell.angle_alpha   90.00
_cell.angle_beta   90.00
_cell.angle_gamma   90.00
#
_symmetry.space_group_name_H-M   'P 1'
#
loop_
_entity.id
_entity.type
_entity.pdbx_description
1 polymer ?
#
loop_
_entity_poly.entity_id
_entity_poly.type
_entity_poly.pdbx_seq_one_letter_code
_entity_poly.pdbx_strand_id
1 'polypeptide(L)'
;ERLVITKTGQYIEKEDLPREILDPASWAEGEEIAEQLPYKQAKAVFEKRYFKALLKAHDYNVTSSALFAGLSRRHLQEKLREFKIRVSDQKNDEDED
;
A
#
# COMPACT_ATOMS: atom_id res chain seq x y z
N GLU A 1 -7.56 9.75 14.92
CA GLU A 1 -6.71 10.81 15.52
C GLU A 1 -6.76 12.04 14.61
N ARG A 2 -6.53 13.26 15.11
CA ARG A 2 -6.48 14.50 14.30
C ARG A 2 -5.14 15.19 14.53
N LEU A 3 -4.36 15.41 13.47
CA LEU A 3 -3.12 16.17 13.52
C LEU A 3 -3.46 17.67 13.54
N VAL A 4 -2.90 18.42 14.49
CA VAL A 4 -3.10 19.87 14.62
C VAL A 4 -1.73 20.53 14.64
N ILE A 5 -1.48 21.46 13.72
CA ILE A 5 -0.27 22.30 13.69
C ILE A 5 -0.68 23.68 14.23
N THR A 6 -0.09 24.10 15.33
CA THR A 6 -0.33 25.42 15.93
C THR A 6 0.83 26.35 15.62
N LYS A 7 0.59 27.37 14.78
CA LYS A 7 1.54 28.47 14.54
C LYS A 7 0.98 29.76 15.15
N THR A 8 1.83 30.51 15.85
CA THR A 8 1.54 31.89 16.23
C THR A 8 1.92 32.82 15.07
N GLY A 9 0.94 33.15 14.24
CA GLY A 9 1.12 34.04 13.09
C GLY A 9 -0.07 33.98 12.14
N GLN A 10 -0.24 35.02 11.31
CA GLN A 10 -1.35 35.10 10.35
C GLN A 10 -1.07 34.37 9.03
N TYR A 11 0.21 34.06 8.76
CA TYR A 11 0.68 33.44 7.52
C TYR A 11 1.49 32.18 7.82
N ILE A 12 1.28 31.14 6.99
CA ILE A 12 2.04 29.89 6.98
C ILE A 12 3.02 29.98 5.81
N GLU A 13 4.30 29.81 6.10
CA GLU A 13 5.42 29.80 5.17
C GLU A 13 5.94 28.35 5.03
N LYS A 14 6.82 28.10 4.06
CA LYS A 14 7.29 26.72 3.78
C LYS A 14 8.08 26.16 4.96
N GLU A 15 8.77 27.01 5.67
CA GLU A 15 9.62 26.71 6.82
C GLU A 15 8.82 26.23 8.03
N ASP A 16 7.51 26.47 8.06
CA ASP A 16 6.61 26.02 9.14
C ASP A 16 6.08 24.60 8.92
N LEU A 17 6.32 24.02 7.74
CA LEU A 17 5.90 22.66 7.46
C LEU A 17 6.89 21.68 8.10
N PRO A 18 6.39 20.57 8.70
CA PRO A 18 7.23 19.48 9.15
C PRO A 18 8.19 19.02 8.04
N ARG A 19 9.41 18.61 8.42
CA ARG A 19 10.44 18.19 7.45
C ARG A 19 9.96 17.03 6.58
N GLU A 20 9.11 16.18 7.14
CA GLU A 20 8.45 15.06 6.50
C GLU A 20 7.55 15.48 5.34
N ILE A 21 7.05 16.72 5.32
CA ILE A 21 6.25 17.26 4.20
C ILE A 21 7.15 17.97 3.19
N LEU A 22 8.29 18.48 3.62
CA LEU A 22 9.23 19.22 2.78
C LEU A 22 10.16 18.32 1.96
N ASP A 23 10.36 17.08 2.39
CA ASP A 23 11.14 16.10 1.64
C ASP A 23 10.29 15.45 0.53
N PRO A 24 10.53 15.71 -0.76
CA PRO A 24 9.79 15.04 -1.84
C PRO A 24 9.96 13.52 -1.83
N ALA A 25 11.05 13.00 -1.25
CA ALA A 25 11.32 11.58 -1.14
C ALA A 25 10.40 10.90 -0.11
N SER A 26 9.92 11.61 0.92
CA SER A 26 8.97 11.06 1.90
C SER A 26 7.58 10.81 1.29
N TRP A 27 7.22 11.56 0.25
CA TRP A 27 5.99 11.36 -0.53
C TRP A 27 6.14 10.31 -1.62
N ALA A 28 7.38 10.00 -2.02
CA ALA A 28 7.67 9.13 -3.15
C ALA A 28 7.27 7.66 -2.91
N GLU A 29 6.98 7.26 -1.67
CA GLU A 29 6.42 5.94 -1.37
C GLU A 29 4.96 5.79 -1.85
N GLY A 30 4.25 6.90 -2.08
CA GLY A 30 2.92 6.93 -2.68
C GLY A 30 2.98 7.04 -4.20
N GLU A 31 3.42 5.97 -4.89
CA GLU A 31 3.58 5.88 -6.35
C GLU A 31 2.45 6.57 -7.17
N GLU A 32 2.75 7.76 -7.73
CA GLU A 32 2.04 8.40 -8.85
C GLU A 32 1.96 7.52 -10.11
N ILE A 33 2.67 6.38 -10.13
CA ILE A 33 2.80 5.47 -11.28
C ILE A 33 1.43 4.94 -11.75
N ALA A 34 0.45 4.78 -10.85
CA ALA A 34 -0.86 4.25 -11.21
C ALA A 34 -1.73 5.22 -12.03
N GLU A 35 -1.54 6.54 -11.88
CA GLU A 35 -2.45 7.55 -12.46
C GLU A 35 -2.26 7.75 -13.97
N GLN A 36 -1.09 7.39 -14.51
CA GLN A 36 -0.76 7.51 -15.93
C GLN A 36 -0.88 6.17 -16.70
N LEU A 37 -1.21 5.07 -16.02
CA LEU A 37 -1.32 3.75 -16.64
C LEU A 37 -2.72 3.52 -17.24
N PRO A 38 -2.83 2.77 -18.35
CA PRO A 38 -4.12 2.28 -18.82
C PRO A 38 -4.85 1.51 -17.72
N TYR A 39 -6.17 1.68 -17.60
CA TYR A 39 -7.00 1.12 -16.52
C TYR A 39 -6.68 -0.35 -16.17
N LYS A 40 -6.48 -1.21 -17.17
CA LYS A 40 -6.13 -2.62 -16.95
C LYS A 40 -4.82 -2.81 -16.16
N GLN A 41 -3.82 -1.98 -16.46
CA GLN A 41 -2.51 -2.02 -15.82
C GLN A 41 -2.56 -1.38 -14.44
N ALA A 42 -3.21 -0.22 -14.30
CA ALA A 42 -3.43 0.43 -13.01
C ALA A 42 -4.16 -0.51 -12.03
N LYS A 43 -5.22 -1.18 -12.49
CA LYS A 43 -5.95 -2.18 -11.72
C LYS A 43 -5.06 -3.35 -11.29
N ALA A 44 -4.18 -3.85 -12.17
CA ALA A 44 -3.28 -4.96 -11.83
C ALA A 44 -2.25 -4.57 -10.76
N VAL A 45 -1.71 -3.35 -10.83
CA VAL A 45 -0.79 -2.81 -9.81
C VAL A 45 -1.51 -2.70 -8.47
N PHE A 46 -2.71 -2.13 -8.46
CA PHE A 46 -3.56 -2.05 -7.27
C PHE A 46 -3.87 -3.44 -6.69
N GLU A 47 -4.37 -4.38 -7.51
CA GLU A 47 -4.74 -5.73 -7.06
C GLU A 47 -3.53 -6.45 -6.43
N LYS A 48 -2.35 -6.37 -7.05
CA LYS A 48 -1.13 -6.97 -6.51
C LYS A 48 -0.77 -6.42 -5.13
N ARG A 49 -0.80 -5.09 -4.96
CA ARG A 49 -0.50 -4.42 -3.69
C ARG A 49 -1.54 -4.77 -2.63
N TYR A 50 -2.82 -4.70 -2.98
CA TYR A 50 -3.93 -5.03 -2.09
C TYR A 50 -3.81 -6.46 -1.57
N PHE A 51 -3.61 -7.45 -2.44
CA PHE A 51 -3.52 -8.85 -2.01
C PHE A 51 -2.27 -9.14 -1.18
N LYS A 52 -1.14 -8.48 -1.44
CA LYS A 52 0.04 -8.56 -0.57
C LYS A 52 -0.26 -8.04 0.84
N ALA A 53 -0.81 -6.83 0.94
CA ALA A 53 -1.15 -6.22 2.23
C ALA A 53 -2.20 -7.04 2.99
N LEU A 54 -3.22 -7.53 2.27
CA LEU A 54 -4.26 -8.39 2.83
C LEU A 54 -3.66 -9.68 3.40
N LEU A 55 -2.77 -10.36 2.68
CA LEU A 55 -2.11 -11.56 3.18
C LEU A 55 -1.27 -11.24 4.42
N LYS A 56 -0.49 -10.16 4.41
CA LYS A 56 0.31 -9.73 5.56
C LYS A 56 -0.56 -9.47 6.80
N ALA A 57 -1.71 -8.81 6.64
CA ALA A 57 -2.66 -8.53 7.72
C ALA A 57 -3.35 -9.77 8.31
N HIS A 58 -3.30 -10.91 7.62
CA HIS A 58 -3.92 -12.17 8.03
C HIS A 58 -2.91 -13.32 8.19
N ASP A 59 -1.65 -13.01 8.52
CA ASP A 59 -0.57 -14.01 8.72
C ASP A 59 -0.44 -14.97 7.54
N TYR A 60 -0.64 -14.46 6.33
CA TYR A 60 -0.62 -15.19 5.07
C TYR A 60 -1.64 -16.35 5.01
N ASN A 61 -2.66 -16.33 5.86
CA ASN A 61 -3.77 -17.27 5.83
C ASN A 61 -4.73 -16.92 4.68
N VAL A 62 -4.58 -17.67 3.58
CA VAL A 62 -5.37 -17.49 2.35
C VAL A 62 -6.88 -17.65 2.60
N THR A 63 -7.30 -18.53 3.51
CA THR A 63 -8.72 -18.75 3.79
C THR A 63 -9.32 -17.54 4.52
N SER A 64 -8.64 -17.06 5.57
CA SER A 64 -9.05 -15.87 6.31
C SER A 64 -9.07 -14.62 5.42
N SER A 65 -8.02 -14.45 4.61
CA SER A 65 -7.89 -13.36 3.64
C SER A 65 -9.02 -13.36 2.60
N ALA A 66 -9.36 -14.54 2.05
CA ALA A 66 -10.44 -14.67 1.06
C ALA A 66 -11.81 -14.30 1.67
N LEU A 67 -12.07 -14.77 2.89
CA LEU A 67 -13.30 -14.42 3.62
C LEU A 67 -13.40 -12.92 3.87
N PHE A 68 -12.31 -12.28 4.32
CA PHE A 68 -12.28 -10.83 4.55
C PHE A 68 -12.50 -10.04 3.26
N ALA A 69 -11.86 -10.44 2.15
CA ALA A 69 -12.03 -9.78 0.85
C ALA A 69 -13.37 -10.08 0.18
N GLY A 70 -14.22 -10.94 0.74
CA GLY A 70 -15.48 -11.37 0.12
C GLY A 70 -15.28 -12.16 -1.18
N LEU A 71 -14.11 -12.80 -1.35
CA LEU A 71 -13.77 -13.61 -2.51
C LEU A 71 -13.81 -15.09 -2.17
N SER A 72 -14.07 -15.94 -3.17
CA SER A 72 -13.86 -17.36 -2.97
C SER A 72 -12.36 -17.65 -2.81
N ARG A 73 -12.02 -18.63 -1.97
CA ARG A 73 -10.62 -19.08 -1.80
C ARG A 73 -9.95 -19.41 -3.14
N ARG A 74 -10.69 -20.05 -4.06
CA ARG A 74 -10.22 -20.38 -5.40
C ARG A 74 -9.87 -19.13 -6.21
N HIS A 75 -10.74 -18.13 -6.21
CA HIS A 75 -10.49 -16.88 -6.95
C HIS A 75 -9.27 -16.15 -6.40
N LEU A 76 -9.13 -16.07 -5.07
CA LEU A 76 -7.93 -15.49 -4.45
C LEU A 76 -6.67 -16.27 -4.87
N GLN A 77 -6.69 -17.61 -4.83
CA GLN A 77 -5.55 -18.43 -5.28
C GLN A 77 -5.19 -18.23 -6.75
N GLU A 78 -6.19 -18.10 -7.63
CA GLU A 78 -5.97 -17.80 -9.05
C GLU A 78 -5.29 -16.43 -9.23
N LYS A 79 -5.73 -15.41 -8.46
CA LYS A 79 -5.12 -14.08 -8.44
C LYS A 79 -3.70 -14.07 -7.90
N LEU A 80 -3.43 -14.80 -6.82
CA LEU A 80 -2.07 -14.91 -6.28
C LEU A 80 -1.12 -15.57 -7.28
N ARG A 81 -1.59 -16.58 -8.02
CA ARG A 81 -0.81 -17.22 -9.08
C ARG A 81 -0.58 -16.30 -10.27
N GLU A 82 -1.59 -15.55 -10.70
CA GLU A 82 -1.51 -14.55 -11.78
C GLU A 82 -0.42 -13.50 -11.47
N PHE A 83 -0.40 -13.00 -10.24
CA PHE A 83 0.57 -11.99 -9.79
C PHE A 83 1.88 -12.58 -9.24
N LYS A 84 2.03 -13.90 -9.26
CA LYS A 84 3.19 -14.64 -8.71
C LYS A 84 3.49 -14.31 -7.24
N ILE A 85 2.47 -13.99 -6.45
CA ILE A 85 2.60 -13.72 -5.01
C ILE A 85 2.72 -15.07 -4.29
N ARG A 86 3.81 -15.27 -3.54
CA ARG A 86 4.03 -16.49 -2.77
C ARG A 86 3.68 -16.24 -1.31
N VAL A 87 2.95 -17.18 -0.71
CA VAL A 87 2.62 -17.18 0.72
C VAL A 87 3.90 -17.29 1.57
N SER A 88 4.98 -17.85 1.01
CA SER A 88 6.29 -17.96 1.64
C SER A 88 7.15 -16.69 1.58
N ASP A 89 6.67 -15.60 0.96
CA ASP A 89 7.41 -14.31 0.92
C ASP A 89 7.41 -13.57 2.27
N GLN A 90 6.96 -14.22 3.35
CA GLN A 90 7.07 -13.74 4.74
C GLN A 90 8.44 -13.16 5.11
N LYS A 91 9.51 -13.59 4.44
CA LYS A 91 10.91 -13.23 4.77
C LYS A 91 11.53 -12.10 3.96
N ASN A 92 10.97 -11.68 2.82
CA ASN A 92 11.65 -10.71 1.96
C ASN A 92 11.34 -9.24 2.29
N ASP A 93 10.26 -8.97 3.04
CA ASP A 93 9.86 -7.60 3.39
C ASP A 93 10.47 -7.13 4.75
N GLU A 94 11.26 -7.96 5.44
CA GLU A 94 11.96 -7.61 6.70
C GLU A 94 13.43 -7.18 6.46
N ASP A 95 13.97 -7.34 5.24
CA ASP A 95 15.36 -7.01 4.88
C ASP A 95 15.47 -5.67 4.10
N GLU A 96 14.41 -4.87 4.04
CA GLU A 96 14.35 -3.56 3.36
C GLU A 96 14.20 -2.36 4.33
N ASP A 97 14.58 -2.52 5.61
CA ASP A 97 14.71 -1.43 6.60
C ASP A 97 16.18 -0.99 6.81
#